data_AF-A0A7C1R8F2-F1
#
_entry.id   AF-A0A7C1R8F2-F1
#
_cell.length_a   1.000
_cell.length_b   1.000
_cell.length_c   1.000
_cell.angle_alpha   90.00
_cell.angle_beta   90.00
_cell.angle_gamma   90.00
#
_symmetry.space_group_name_H-M   'P 1'
#
loop_
_entity.id
_entity.type
_entity.pdbx_description
1 polymer ?
#
loop_
_entity_poly.entity_id
_entity_poly.type
_entity_poly.pdbx_seq_one_letter_code
_entity_poly.pdbx_strand_id
1 'polypeptide(L)' 'MPSNPELRAKVAVHKFNSCDGCQLAFLNMGEDLLKLTQQVDIVHFAEAGPVD' A
#
# COMPACT_ATOMS: atom_id res chain seq x y z
N MET A 1 7.09 8.03 -16.94
CA MET A 1 6.30 9.23 -17.31
C MET A 1 5.48 9.58 -16.07
N PRO A 2 5.63 10.77 -15.46
CA PRO A 2 5.03 11.00 -14.15
C PRO A 2 3.51 11.11 -14.32
N SER A 3 2.80 10.21 -13.66
CA SER A 3 1.39 10.38 -13.31
C SER A 3 1.28 11.69 -12.52
N ASN A 4 0.31 12.53 -12.89
CA ASN A 4 0.08 13.83 -12.27
C ASN A 4 0.07 13.69 -10.73
N PRO A 5 1.04 14.27 -9.98
CA PRO A 5 1.16 14.06 -8.54
C PRO A 5 -0.07 14.53 -7.77
N GLU A 6 -0.86 15.44 -8.34
CA GLU A 6 -2.08 15.97 -7.72
C GLU A 6 -3.32 15.05 -7.82
N LEU A 7 -3.26 13.94 -8.59
CA LEU A 7 -4.41 13.02 -8.79
C LEU A 7 -4.11 11.56 -8.43
N ARG A 8 -3.03 11.29 -7.67
CA ARG A 8 -2.73 9.92 -7.25
C ARG A 8 -3.80 9.44 -6.27
N ALA A 9 -4.41 8.29 -6.58
CA ALA A 9 -5.42 7.69 -5.71
C ALA A 9 -4.81 7.38 -4.34
N LYS A 10 -5.45 7.87 -3.27
CA LYS A 10 -5.03 7.60 -1.90
C LYS A 10 -5.61 6.28 -1.45
N VAL A 11 -4.75 5.39 -0.94
CA VAL A 11 -5.10 4.04 -0.54
C VAL A 11 -4.74 3.83 0.92
N ALA A 12 -5.68 3.24 1.67
CA ALA A 12 -5.50 2.84 3.06
C ALA A 12 -5.78 1.34 3.19
N VAL A 13 -4.91 0.62 3.91
CA VAL A 13 -5.02 -0.80 4.20
C VAL A 13 -5.28 -0.98 5.68
N HIS A 14 -6.53 -1.32 6.03
CA HIS A 14 -6.93 -1.53 7.43
C HIS A 14 -7.03 -3.02 7.75
N LYS A 15 -6.51 -3.39 8.93
CA LYS A 15 -6.76 -4.69 9.54
C LYS A 15 -7.96 -4.57 10.48
N PHE A 16 -8.96 -5.44 10.31
CA PHE A 16 -10.07 -5.57 11.24
C PHE A 16 -9.84 -6.79 12.14
N ASN A 17 -10.46 -7.94 11.82
CA ASN A 17 -10.26 -9.18 12.54
C ASN A 17 -9.84 -10.29 11.55
N SER A 18 -8.54 -10.56 11.43
CA SER A 18 -7.97 -11.65 10.61
C SER A 18 -6.53 -11.98 11.01
N CYS A 19 -5.89 -12.92 10.31
CA CYS A 19 -4.56 -13.47 10.59
C CYS A 19 -3.39 -12.75 9.86
N ASP A 20 -3.56 -11.54 9.36
CA ASP A 20 -2.55 -10.76 8.60
C ASP A 20 -2.12 -11.35 7.25
N GLY A 21 -2.53 -12.58 6.91
CA GLY A 21 -2.10 -13.27 5.70
C GLY A 21 -2.31 -12.48 4.40
N CYS A 22 -3.44 -11.75 4.27
CA CYS A 22 -3.70 -10.93 3.09
C CYS A 22 -2.74 -9.72 2.98
N GLN A 23 -2.38 -9.13 4.12
CA GLN A 23 -1.47 -7.98 4.16
C GLN A 23 -0.01 -8.43 3.93
N LEU A 24 0.37 -9.57 4.49
CA LEU A 24 1.66 -10.21 4.21
C LEU A 24 1.79 -10.61 2.74
N ALA A 25 0.73 -11.17 2.13
CA ALA A 25 0.72 -11.48 0.71
C ALA A 25 0.93 -10.22 -0.15
N PHE A 26 0.32 -9.10 0.25
CA PHE A 26 0.50 -7.81 -0.41
C PHE A 26 1.94 -7.27 -0.27
N LEU A 27 2.56 -7.40 0.90
CA LEU A 27 3.98 -7.04 1.12
C LEU A 27 4.93 -7.94 0.31
N ASN A 28 4.57 -9.22 0.14
CA ASN A 28 5.36 -10.20 -0.59
C ASN A 28 5.21 -10.10 -2.13
N MET A 29 4.55 -9.07 -2.66
CA MET A 29 4.41 -8.85 -4.10
C MET A 29 5.73 -8.45 -4.82
N GLY A 30 6.80 -8.18 -4.09
CA GLY A 30 8.11 -7.88 -4.67
C GLY A 30 8.09 -6.65 -5.59
N GLU A 31 8.55 -6.80 -6.83
CA GLU A 31 8.64 -5.69 -7.79
C GLU A 31 7.27 -5.07 -8.16
N ASP A 32 6.19 -5.85 -8.07
CA ASP A 32 4.85 -5.34 -8.37
C ASP A 32 4.37 -4.36 -7.30
N LEU A 33 4.84 -4.50 -6.04
CA LEU A 33 4.58 -3.52 -5.00
C LEU A 33 5.23 -2.17 -5.33
N LEU A 34 6.45 -2.18 -5.90
CA LEU A 34 7.13 -0.96 -6.33
C LEU A 34 6.40 -0.28 -7.50
N LYS A 35 5.87 -1.05 -8.45
CA LYS A 35 5.05 -0.50 -9.54
C LYS A 35 3.73 0.08 -9.03
N LEU A 36 3.15 -0.53 -8.00
CA LEU A 36 1.92 -0.04 -7.37
C LEU A 36 2.17 1.27 -6.61
N THR A 37 3.24 1.36 -5.82
CA THR A 37 3.61 2.59 -5.10
C THR A 37 4.08 3.72 -6.02
N GLN A 38 4.24 3.49 -7.33
CA GLN A 38 4.40 4.54 -8.34
C GLN A 38 3.07 5.07 -8.89
N GLN A 39 1.96 4.36 -8.67
CA GLN A 39 0.64 4.70 -9.22
C GLN A 39 -0.31 5.27 -8.16
N VAL A 40 -0.22 4.78 -6.92
CA VAL A 40 -1.08 5.19 -5.80
C VAL A 40 -0.28 5.77 -4.65
N ASP A 41 -0.93 6.55 -3.80
CA ASP A 41 -0.36 7.06 -2.56
C ASP A 41 -0.89 6.23 -1.37
N ILE A 42 -0.03 5.41 -0.76
CA ILE A 42 -0.42 4.57 0.37
C ILE A 42 -0.27 5.41 1.64
N VAL A 43 -1.39 5.85 2.19
CA VAL A 43 -1.41 6.79 3.33
C VAL A 43 -1.55 6.09 4.68
N HIS A 44 -1.97 4.83 4.69
CA HIS A 44 -2.16 4.05 5.91
C HIS A 44 -1.92 2.57 5.63
N PHE A 45 -0.92 1.97 6.27
CA PHE A 45 -0.68 0.53 6.19
C PHE A 45 0.19 0.03 7.37
N ALA A 46 -0.47 -0.46 8.43
CA ALA A 46 0.18 -0.81 9.70
C ALA A 46 1.27 -1.89 9.59
N GLU A 47 1.12 -2.86 8.69
CA GLU A 47 2.12 -3.92 8.50
C GLU A 47 3.36 -3.45 7.69
N ALA A 48 3.27 -2.30 7.01
CA ALA A 48 4.39 -1.71 6.26
C ALA A 48 5.21 -0.69 7.09
N GLY A 49 4.73 -0.30 8.26
CA GLY A 49 5.39 0.67 9.13
C GLY A 49 4.44 1.29 10.15
N PRO A 50 4.98 2.03 11.14
CA PRO A 50 4.18 2.74 12.11
C PRO A 50 3.24 3.72 11.43
N VAL A 51 1.98 3.70 11.85
CA VAL A 51 0.98 4.66 11.42
C VAL A 51 0.90 5.73 12.50
N ASP A 52 1.30 6.96 12.19
CA ASP A 52 0.99 8.15 12.96
C ASP A 52 -0.25 8.84 12.35
#